data_AF-A0A1G3XRJ8-F1
#
_entry.id   AF-A0A1G3XRJ8-F1
#
_cell.length_a   1.000
_cell.length_b   1.000
_cell.length_c   1.000
_cell.angle_alpha   90.00
_cell.angle_beta   90.00
_cell.angle_gamma   90.00
#
_symmetry.space_group_name_H-M   'P 1'
#
loop_
_entity.id
_entity.type
_entity.pdbx_description
1 polymer ?
#
loop_
_entity_poly.entity_id
_entity_poly.type
_entity_poly.pdbx_seq_one_letter_code
_entity_poly.pdbx_strand_id
1 'polypeptide(L)'
;MNQHGIPVHFYNYYGYYSGSFYPRQKLVSGIIVIYQVAHCTDPEKRLLIAKEIISTAIHNITQNLVHYKDAGKDVNPFIDGIKAEAATLQERATIPDLMGVEGRCRKIYYASFDTILREGFEFDKRTKQPPENRLNALISFGNSLMYATTLSEIYHTQLHPSISYLHEPSERRFSLALDLAEVFKPVIVDRSIFNLINNRIIKPEEHFTAELNSCYLNDDGRKLFIQEYDKRLSMTLHHARLKRHVSYQRLIRIEAFKLVRHILGEGQYKGFRSKW
;
A
#
# COMPACT_ATOMS: atom_id res chain seq x y z
N MET A 1 -15.38 -23.07 -1.64
CA MET A 1 -14.73 -21.81 -1.15
C MET A 1 -15.20 -21.38 0.24
N ASN A 2 -16.48 -21.09 0.48
CA ASN A 2 -16.97 -20.60 1.79
C ASN A 2 -16.65 -21.53 2.97
N GLN A 3 -16.90 -22.84 2.84
CA GLN A 3 -16.61 -23.83 3.90
C GLN A 3 -15.13 -23.84 4.32
N HIS A 4 -14.23 -23.68 3.35
CA HIS A 4 -12.78 -23.65 3.57
C HIS A 4 -12.26 -22.27 4.00
N GLY A 5 -13.11 -21.24 4.08
CA GLY A 5 -12.68 -19.90 4.49
C GLY A 5 -11.76 -19.21 3.48
N ILE A 6 -11.89 -19.53 2.18
CA ILE A 6 -11.05 -18.97 1.11
C ILE A 6 -11.76 -17.74 0.50
N PRO A 7 -11.19 -16.52 0.61
CA PRO A 7 -11.66 -15.33 -0.09
C PRO A 7 -11.51 -15.47 -1.61
N VAL A 8 -12.42 -14.85 -2.36
CA VAL A 8 -12.32 -14.77 -3.82
C VAL A 8 -12.42 -13.30 -4.23
N HIS A 9 -11.40 -12.79 -4.90
CA HIS A 9 -11.35 -11.42 -5.42
C HIS A 9 -11.64 -11.41 -6.92
N PHE A 10 -12.48 -10.47 -7.36
CA PHE A 10 -12.86 -10.32 -8.75
C PHE A 10 -12.22 -9.05 -9.32
N TYR A 11 -11.63 -9.20 -10.50
CA TYR A 11 -11.03 -8.11 -11.26
C TYR A 11 -11.71 -8.01 -12.63
N ASN A 12 -11.85 -6.80 -13.16
CA ASN A 12 -12.39 -6.61 -14.50
C ASN A 12 -11.33 -6.94 -15.57
N TYR A 13 -11.73 -6.89 -16.84
CA TYR A 13 -10.85 -7.15 -17.99
C TYR A 13 -9.54 -6.35 -17.97
N TYR A 14 -9.58 -5.14 -17.41
CA TYR A 14 -8.45 -4.22 -17.30
C TYR A 14 -7.62 -4.38 -16.00
N GLY A 15 -7.94 -5.38 -15.17
CA GLY A 15 -7.21 -5.66 -13.93
C GLY A 15 -7.59 -4.75 -12.75
N TYR A 16 -8.68 -4.00 -12.83
CA TYR A 16 -9.20 -3.25 -11.69
C TYR A 16 -9.99 -4.14 -10.76
N TYR A 17 -9.77 -3.93 -9.46
CA TYR A 17 -10.58 -4.54 -8.42
C TYR A 17 -12.06 -4.18 -8.62
N SER A 18 -12.88 -5.20 -8.82
CA SER A 18 -14.32 -5.08 -9.05
C SER A 18 -15.11 -5.44 -7.78
N GLY A 19 -14.57 -6.34 -6.96
CA GLY A 19 -15.24 -6.77 -5.74
C GLY A 19 -14.58 -8.00 -5.13
N SER A 20 -15.14 -8.47 -4.02
CA SER A 20 -14.71 -9.70 -3.38
C SER A 20 -15.91 -10.44 -2.81
N PHE A 21 -15.89 -11.76 -2.94
CA PHE A 21 -16.70 -12.65 -2.13
C PHE A 21 -15.91 -13.04 -0.88
N TYR A 22 -16.47 -12.74 0.29
CA TYR A 22 -15.91 -13.14 1.56
C TYR A 22 -16.69 -14.29 2.18
N PRO A 23 -15.99 -15.36 2.60
CA PRO A 23 -16.57 -16.38 3.45
C PRO A 23 -17.12 -15.78 4.75
N ARG A 24 -18.03 -16.51 5.39
CA ARG A 24 -18.56 -16.13 6.72
C ARG A 24 -17.39 -15.85 7.67
N GLN A 25 -17.40 -14.67 8.32
CA GLN A 25 -16.39 -14.31 9.31
C GLN A 25 -16.35 -15.34 10.43
N LYS A 26 -15.17 -15.92 10.67
CA LYS A 26 -14.94 -16.91 11.74
C LYS A 26 -14.40 -16.28 13.03
N LEU A 27 -13.70 -15.15 12.92
CA LEU A 27 -13.03 -14.44 14.02
C LEU A 27 -13.80 -13.18 14.43
N VAL A 28 -15.10 -13.33 14.71
CA VAL A 28 -15.95 -12.19 15.09
C VAL A 28 -15.65 -11.79 16.54
N SER A 29 -15.47 -10.49 16.78
CA SER A 29 -15.35 -9.94 18.14
C SER A 29 -16.06 -8.60 18.23
N GLY A 30 -17.23 -8.59 18.87
CA GLY A 30 -17.99 -7.36 19.11
C GLY A 30 -17.20 -6.34 19.95
N ILE A 31 -16.35 -6.81 20.86
CA ILE A 31 -15.47 -5.97 21.68
C ILE A 31 -14.51 -5.18 20.78
N ILE A 32 -13.85 -5.85 19.83
CA ILE A 32 -12.93 -5.18 18.90
C ILE A 32 -13.65 -4.14 18.05
N VAL A 33 -14.86 -4.45 17.58
CA VAL A 33 -15.68 -3.49 16.82
C VAL A 33 -15.97 -2.25 17.66
N ILE A 34 -16.39 -2.41 18.93
CA ILE A 34 -16.67 -1.30 19.83
C ILE A 34 -15.42 -0.42 20.00
N TYR A 35 -14.25 -1.03 20.25
CA TYR A 35 -13.00 -0.28 20.39
C TYR A 35 -12.53 0.40 19.10
N GLN A 36 -12.73 -0.22 17.93
CA GLN A 36 -12.45 0.41 16.64
C GLN A 36 -13.33 1.64 16.43
N VAL A 37 -14.64 1.54 16.68
CA VAL A 37 -15.57 2.67 16.57
C VAL A 37 -15.15 3.76 17.56
N ALA A 38 -14.89 3.41 18.82
CA ALA A 38 -14.49 4.38 19.84
C ALA A 38 -13.22 5.16 19.47
N HIS A 39 -12.22 4.52 18.84
CA HIS A 39 -11.03 5.21 18.34
C HIS A 39 -11.31 6.02 17.08
N CYS A 40 -12.22 5.58 16.22
CA CYS A 40 -12.59 6.28 15.00
C CYS A 40 -13.41 7.54 15.28
N THR A 41 -14.28 7.52 16.29
CA THR A 41 -15.16 8.66 16.63
C THR A 41 -14.49 9.67 17.56
N ASP A 42 -13.40 9.30 18.22
CA ASP A 42 -12.56 10.19 19.03
C ASP A 42 -11.50 10.86 18.14
N PRO A 43 -11.55 12.20 17.94
CA PRO A 43 -10.66 12.89 17.02
C PRO A 43 -9.17 12.73 17.33
N GLU A 44 -8.79 12.72 18.61
CA GLU A 44 -7.38 12.61 19.01
C GLU A 44 -6.85 11.19 18.78
N LYS A 45 -7.64 10.18 19.14
CA LYS A 45 -7.27 8.77 18.89
C LYS A 45 -7.21 8.44 17.41
N ARG A 46 -8.20 8.91 16.63
CA ARG A 46 -8.22 8.74 15.17
C ARG A 46 -6.98 9.36 14.54
N LEU A 47 -6.66 10.60 14.92
CA LEU A 47 -5.51 11.32 14.40
C LEU A 47 -4.19 10.63 14.72
N LEU A 48 -4.04 10.08 15.92
CA LEU A 48 -2.83 9.35 16.33
C LEU A 48 -2.54 8.16 15.42
N ILE A 49 -3.56 7.35 15.11
CA ILE A 49 -3.42 6.20 14.20
C ILE A 49 -3.12 6.67 12.78
N ALA A 50 -3.88 7.65 12.27
CA ALA A 50 -3.71 8.18 10.93
C ALA A 50 -2.31 8.78 10.72
N LYS A 51 -1.81 9.55 11.68
CA LYS A 51 -0.46 10.15 11.64
C LYS A 51 0.63 9.10 11.59
N GLU A 52 0.49 8.01 12.35
CA GLU A 52 1.45 6.91 12.33
C GLU A 52 1.44 6.17 10.99
N ILE A 53 0.27 5.95 10.37
CA ILE A 53 0.16 5.35 9.03
C ILE A 53 0.89 6.22 8.00
N ILE A 54 0.59 7.52 7.96
CA ILE A 54 1.20 8.46 7.01
C ILE A 54 2.71 8.59 7.24
N SER A 55 3.15 8.75 8.48
CA SER A 55 4.59 8.78 8.82
C SER A 55 5.31 7.52 8.35
N THR A 56 4.68 6.36 8.49
CA THR A 56 5.24 5.09 8.04
C THR A 56 5.28 4.99 6.51
N ALA A 57 4.21 5.40 5.83
CA ALA A 57 4.17 5.43 4.36
C ALA A 57 5.25 6.35 3.79
N ILE A 58 5.40 7.56 4.35
CA ILE A 58 6.45 8.53 3.99
C ILE A 58 7.83 7.94 4.24
N HIS A 59 8.06 7.31 5.41
CA HIS A 59 9.33 6.62 5.68
C HIS A 59 9.64 5.58 4.60
N ASN A 60 8.68 4.73 4.25
CA ASN A 60 8.90 3.64 3.30
C ASN A 60 9.18 4.12 1.87
N ILE A 61 8.52 5.20 1.39
CA ILE A 61 8.88 5.81 0.09
C ILE A 61 10.28 6.44 0.14
N THR A 62 10.65 7.09 1.25
CA THR A 62 12.00 7.66 1.41
C THR A 62 13.06 6.57 1.42
N GLN A 63 12.81 5.43 2.07
CA GLN A 63 13.75 4.30 2.06
C GLN A 63 13.98 3.73 0.66
N ASN A 64 12.96 3.70 -0.20
CA ASN A 64 13.14 3.34 -1.60
C ASN A 64 14.10 4.29 -2.31
N LEU A 65 14.01 5.60 -2.04
CA LEU A 65 14.96 6.57 -2.61
C LEU A 65 16.36 6.42 -2.03
N VAL A 66 16.50 6.19 -0.73
CA VAL A 66 17.81 5.96 -0.10
C VAL A 66 18.52 4.76 -0.73
N HIS A 67 17.80 3.66 -0.99
CA HIS A 67 18.36 2.52 -1.70
C HIS A 67 18.94 2.89 -3.08
N TYR A 68 18.24 3.72 -3.85
CA TYR A 68 18.73 4.16 -5.17
C TYR A 68 19.83 5.21 -5.08
N LYS A 69 19.81 6.07 -4.06
CA LYS A 69 20.91 6.99 -3.75
C LYS A 69 22.19 6.20 -3.48
N ASP A 70 22.11 5.16 -2.66
CA ASP A 70 23.25 4.29 -2.32
C ASP A 70 23.73 3.48 -3.54
N ALA A 71 22.84 3.25 -4.51
CA ALA A 71 23.17 2.71 -5.84
C ALA A 71 23.68 3.76 -6.85
N GLY A 72 23.94 5.00 -6.42
CA GLY A 72 24.54 6.06 -7.25
C GLY A 72 23.57 6.89 -8.09
N LYS A 73 22.25 6.78 -7.87
CA LYS A 73 21.26 7.63 -8.55
C LYS A 73 21.14 8.99 -7.85
N ASP A 74 21.02 10.06 -8.63
CA ASP A 74 20.81 11.41 -8.10
C ASP A 74 19.35 11.63 -7.66
N VAL A 75 19.02 11.11 -6.48
CA VAL A 75 17.67 11.22 -5.90
C VAL A 75 17.63 12.07 -4.62
N ASN A 76 18.74 12.71 -4.25
CA ASN A 76 18.83 13.58 -3.08
C ASN A 76 17.81 14.73 -3.09
N PRO A 77 17.58 15.44 -4.22
CA PRO A 77 16.60 16.51 -4.26
C PRO A 77 15.18 16.04 -3.88
N PHE A 78 14.79 14.83 -4.29
CA PHE A 78 13.49 14.25 -3.96
C PHE A 78 13.41 13.81 -2.49
N ILE A 79 14.49 13.24 -1.93
CA ILE A 79 14.57 12.89 -0.51
C ILE A 79 14.38 14.14 0.35
N ASP A 80 15.08 15.22 0.03
CA ASP A 80 15.03 16.45 0.81
C ASP A 80 13.69 17.17 0.64
N GLY A 81 13.10 17.14 -0.57
CA GLY A 81 11.74 17.60 -0.81
C GLY A 81 10.69 16.86 0.02
N ILE A 82 10.77 15.52 0.10
CA ILE A 82 9.86 14.72 0.95
C ILE A 82 10.03 15.06 2.43
N LYS A 83 11.28 15.25 2.91
CA LYS A 83 11.54 15.66 4.29
C LYS A 83 10.97 17.04 4.60
N ALA A 84 11.13 17.99 3.68
CA ALA A 84 10.60 19.35 3.83
C ALA A 84 9.07 19.33 3.93
N GLU A 85 8.40 18.60 3.05
CA GLU A 85 6.94 18.43 3.10
C GLU A 85 6.47 17.74 4.38
N ALA A 86 7.14 16.66 4.78
CA ALA A 86 6.84 15.96 6.04
C ALA A 86 7.01 16.87 7.26
N ALA A 87 7.95 17.83 7.23
CA ALA A 87 8.17 18.79 8.30
C ALA A 87 7.08 19.87 8.40
N THR A 88 6.25 20.06 7.36
CA THR A 88 5.11 21.00 7.43
C THR A 88 3.97 20.49 8.31
N LEU A 89 4.00 19.22 8.73
CA LEU A 89 3.02 18.63 9.63
C LEU A 89 3.06 19.30 11.01
N GLN A 90 2.09 20.17 11.26
CA GLN A 90 1.94 20.86 12.54
C GLN A 90 1.52 19.89 13.66
N GLU A 91 1.71 20.33 14.91
CA GLU A 91 1.30 19.57 16.10
C GLU A 91 -0.22 19.31 16.14
N ARG A 92 -1.03 20.26 15.64
CA ARG A 92 -2.50 20.18 15.55
C ARG A 92 -2.99 19.92 14.12
N ALA A 93 -2.44 18.90 13.46
CA ALA A 93 -2.88 18.53 12.11
C ALA A 93 -4.27 17.88 12.10
N THR A 94 -5.05 18.11 11.05
CA THR A 94 -6.30 17.39 10.77
C THR A 94 -6.06 16.21 9.81
N ILE A 95 -7.02 15.30 9.67
CA ILE A 95 -6.95 14.22 8.66
C ILE A 95 -6.77 14.77 7.24
N PRO A 96 -7.50 15.81 6.79
CA PRO A 96 -7.22 16.48 5.52
C PRO A 96 -5.78 16.99 5.37
N ASP A 97 -5.19 17.58 6.41
CA ASP A 97 -3.81 18.06 6.37
C ASP A 97 -2.83 16.90 6.17
N LEU A 98 -3.05 15.77 6.88
CA LEU A 98 -2.26 14.56 6.73
C LEU A 98 -2.31 14.02 5.29
N MET A 99 -3.51 13.97 4.69
CA MET A 99 -3.70 13.53 3.31
C MET A 99 -3.06 14.50 2.31
N GLY A 100 -3.12 15.81 2.58
CA GLY A 100 -2.47 16.83 1.75
C GLY A 100 -0.95 16.67 1.71
N VAL A 101 -0.33 16.46 2.88
CA VAL A 101 1.12 16.18 2.98
C VAL A 101 1.47 14.87 2.28
N GLU A 102 0.70 13.81 2.50
CA GLU A 102 0.92 12.53 1.82
C GLU A 102 0.88 12.67 0.30
N GLY A 103 -0.10 13.40 -0.23
CA GLY A 103 -0.24 13.65 -1.66
C GLY A 103 0.96 14.39 -2.25
N ARG A 104 1.47 15.42 -1.56
CA ARG A 104 2.68 16.16 -1.98
C ARG A 104 3.93 15.30 -1.92
N CYS A 105 4.14 14.56 -0.82
CA CYS A 105 5.24 13.61 -0.70
C CYS A 105 5.20 12.54 -1.81
N ARG A 106 4.02 11.99 -2.13
CA ARG A 106 3.85 11.04 -3.24
C ARG A 106 4.14 11.66 -4.60
N LYS A 107 3.76 12.92 -4.83
CA LYS A 107 4.08 13.63 -6.07
C LYS A 107 5.59 13.74 -6.27
N ILE A 108 6.32 14.17 -5.23
CA ILE A 108 7.79 14.26 -5.26
C ILE A 108 8.40 12.86 -5.47
N TYR A 109 7.87 11.86 -4.78
CA TYR A 109 8.34 10.47 -4.91
C TYR A 109 8.15 9.91 -6.32
N TYR A 110 6.99 10.11 -6.95
CA TYR A 110 6.79 9.61 -8.31
C TYR A 110 7.59 10.40 -9.35
N ALA A 111 7.83 11.70 -9.14
CA ALA A 111 8.71 12.47 -10.01
C ALA A 111 10.15 11.95 -10.02
N SER A 112 10.59 11.25 -8.96
CA SER A 112 11.91 10.62 -8.95
C SER A 112 11.99 9.35 -9.81
N PHE A 113 10.87 8.84 -10.32
CA PHE A 113 10.86 7.56 -11.04
C PHE A 113 11.60 7.68 -12.37
N ASP A 114 11.56 8.84 -13.02
CA ASP A 114 12.32 9.07 -14.26
C ASP A 114 13.85 8.97 -14.05
N THR A 115 14.35 9.24 -12.83
CA THR A 115 15.77 9.04 -12.46
C THR A 115 16.09 7.56 -12.17
N ILE A 116 15.11 6.83 -11.66
CA ILE A 116 15.26 5.47 -11.11
C ILE A 116 15.04 4.39 -12.18
N LEU A 117 14.05 4.60 -13.03
CA LEU A 117 13.55 3.62 -13.99
C LEU A 117 14.28 3.72 -15.33
N ARG A 118 14.17 2.66 -16.12
CA ARG A 118 14.59 2.67 -17.53
C ARG A 118 13.55 3.42 -18.40
N GLU A 119 14.02 3.92 -19.54
CA GLU A 119 13.20 4.59 -20.56
C GLU A 119 11.99 3.75 -21.01
N GLY A 120 10.93 4.43 -21.50
CA GLY A 120 9.68 3.82 -21.92
C GLY A 120 8.62 3.69 -20.82
N PHE A 121 8.89 4.26 -19.63
CA PHE A 121 8.02 4.27 -18.46
C PHE A 121 7.95 5.65 -17.79
N GLU A 122 7.82 6.70 -18.60
CA GLU A 122 7.85 8.09 -18.14
C GLU A 122 6.69 8.41 -17.19
N PHE A 123 6.98 9.17 -16.12
CA PHE A 123 5.99 9.62 -15.16
C PHE A 123 5.70 11.13 -15.29
N ASP A 124 4.61 11.49 -15.97
CA ASP A 124 4.13 12.88 -16.00
C ASP A 124 3.28 13.21 -14.76
N LYS A 125 2.10 12.58 -14.67
CA LYS A 125 1.16 12.76 -13.56
C LYS A 125 0.49 11.44 -13.18
N ARG A 126 -0.01 11.34 -11.94
CA ARG A 126 -0.78 10.17 -11.51
C ARG A 126 -2.20 10.20 -12.09
N THR A 127 -2.53 9.25 -12.96
CA THR A 127 -3.86 9.06 -13.56
C THR A 127 -4.38 7.66 -13.23
N LYS A 128 -5.54 7.56 -12.57
CA LYS A 128 -5.99 6.30 -11.93
C LYS A 128 -7.03 5.54 -12.77
N GLN A 129 -8.05 6.24 -13.26
CA GLN A 129 -9.21 5.66 -13.96
C GLN A 129 -9.72 6.62 -15.04
N PRO A 130 -9.31 6.45 -16.31
CA PRO A 130 -8.29 5.50 -16.78
C PRO A 130 -6.85 5.99 -16.51
N PRO A 131 -5.87 5.07 -16.44
CA PRO A 131 -4.44 5.37 -16.47
C PRO A 131 -4.04 5.78 -17.88
N GLU A 132 -3.35 6.91 -17.98
CA GLU A 132 -2.97 7.50 -19.27
C GLU A 132 -1.64 6.95 -19.80
N ASN A 133 -0.84 6.27 -18.95
CA ASN A 133 0.44 5.70 -19.35
C ASN A 133 0.78 4.37 -18.66
N ARG A 134 1.85 3.71 -19.13
CA ARG A 134 2.28 2.37 -18.72
C ARG A 134 2.60 2.29 -17.22
N LEU A 135 3.28 3.29 -16.68
CA LEU A 135 3.63 3.34 -15.27
C LEU A 135 2.39 3.55 -14.38
N ASN A 136 1.45 4.38 -14.81
CA ASN A 136 0.14 4.53 -14.16
C ASN A 136 -0.66 3.22 -14.17
N ALA A 137 -0.59 2.45 -15.26
CA ALA A 137 -1.22 1.13 -15.36
C ALA A 137 -0.63 0.15 -14.32
N LEU A 138 0.69 0.08 -14.24
CA LEU A 138 1.42 -0.74 -13.26
C LEU A 138 1.08 -0.36 -11.81
N ILE A 139 1.14 0.94 -11.48
CA ILE A 139 0.82 1.44 -10.14
C ILE A 139 -0.64 1.15 -9.80
N SER A 140 -1.57 1.37 -10.74
CA SER A 140 -3.00 1.07 -10.52
C SER A 140 -3.24 -0.42 -10.28
N PHE A 141 -2.64 -1.29 -11.09
CA PHE A 141 -2.79 -2.73 -10.97
C PHE A 141 -2.16 -3.26 -9.67
N GLY A 142 -0.92 -2.88 -9.35
CA GLY A 142 -0.28 -3.29 -8.10
C GLY A 142 -1.03 -2.79 -6.85
N ASN A 143 -1.57 -1.57 -6.88
CA ASN A 143 -2.40 -1.07 -5.78
C ASN A 143 -3.70 -1.86 -5.61
N SER A 144 -4.31 -2.34 -6.70
CA SER A 144 -5.53 -3.15 -6.63
C SER A 144 -5.24 -4.53 -6.02
N LEU A 145 -4.09 -5.14 -6.36
CA LEU A 145 -3.60 -6.37 -5.71
C LEU A 145 -3.28 -6.14 -4.22
N MET A 146 -2.62 -5.03 -3.89
CA MET A 146 -2.27 -4.70 -2.50
C MET A 146 -3.50 -4.48 -1.63
N TYR A 147 -4.53 -3.82 -2.17
CA TYR A 147 -5.81 -3.67 -1.47
C TYR A 147 -6.45 -5.03 -1.16
N ALA A 148 -6.57 -5.90 -2.16
CA ALA A 148 -7.16 -7.22 -1.99
C ALA A 148 -6.37 -8.10 -1.00
N THR A 149 -5.04 -8.12 -1.13
CA THR A 149 -4.14 -8.86 -0.23
C THR A 149 -4.28 -8.35 1.20
N THR A 150 -4.25 -7.03 1.41
CA THR A 150 -4.38 -6.43 2.74
C THR A 150 -5.74 -6.75 3.36
N LEU A 151 -6.80 -6.66 2.57
CA LEU A 151 -8.13 -7.01 3.02
C LEU A 151 -8.21 -8.50 3.40
N SER A 152 -7.67 -9.41 2.60
CA SER A 152 -7.59 -10.83 2.93
C SER A 152 -6.83 -11.08 4.23
N GLU A 153 -5.74 -10.37 4.50
CA GLU A 153 -5.03 -10.48 5.78
C GLU A 153 -5.82 -9.91 6.96
N ILE A 154 -6.62 -8.85 6.76
CA ILE A 154 -7.54 -8.32 7.79
C ILE A 154 -8.60 -9.37 8.17
N TYR A 155 -9.14 -10.12 7.20
CA TYR A 155 -10.11 -11.20 7.47
C TYR A 155 -9.54 -12.37 8.30
N HIS A 156 -8.21 -12.45 8.45
CA HIS A 156 -7.55 -13.38 9.37
C HIS A 156 -7.36 -12.80 10.78
N THR A 157 -8.02 -11.68 11.09
CA THR A 157 -8.02 -11.00 12.39
C THR A 157 -9.44 -10.70 12.85
N GLN A 158 -9.56 -10.12 14.04
CA GLN A 158 -10.84 -9.68 14.61
C GLN A 158 -11.28 -8.28 14.14
N LEU A 159 -10.46 -7.58 13.35
CA LEU A 159 -10.77 -6.23 12.90
C LEU A 159 -11.92 -6.23 11.89
N HIS A 160 -12.84 -5.30 12.06
CA HIS A 160 -13.84 -4.99 11.06
C HIS A 160 -13.23 -4.14 9.93
N PRO A 161 -13.29 -4.59 8.66
CA PRO A 161 -12.56 -3.97 7.56
C PRO A 161 -13.13 -2.63 7.07
N SER A 162 -14.36 -2.25 7.46
CA SER A 162 -14.96 -0.97 7.07
C SER A 162 -14.56 0.21 7.99
N ILE A 163 -14.02 -0.06 9.18
CA ILE A 163 -13.69 0.99 10.16
C ILE A 163 -12.22 1.39 9.99
N SER A 164 -11.98 2.56 9.43
CA SER A 164 -10.67 3.16 9.14
C SER A 164 -10.41 4.39 9.99
N TYR A 165 -9.18 4.90 9.91
CA TYR A 165 -8.71 6.05 10.69
C TYR A 165 -8.17 7.17 9.80
N LEU A 166 -7.50 6.83 8.70
CA LEU A 166 -7.01 7.78 7.71
C LEU A 166 -8.08 8.08 6.66
N HIS A 167 -8.52 7.08 5.91
CA HIS A 167 -9.60 7.26 4.95
C HIS A 167 -10.95 7.36 5.67
N GLU A 168 -11.89 8.13 5.12
CA GLU A 168 -13.25 8.16 5.65
C GLU A 168 -13.89 6.75 5.62
N PRO A 169 -14.49 6.30 6.74
CA PRO A 169 -15.33 5.12 6.74
C PRO A 169 -16.48 5.30 5.74
N SER A 170 -16.75 4.28 4.92
CA SER A 170 -17.79 4.32 3.90
C SER A 170 -18.59 3.02 3.90
N GLU A 171 -19.89 3.13 3.64
CA GLU A 171 -20.84 2.01 3.68
C GLU A 171 -20.54 0.89 2.65
N ARG A 172 -19.78 1.19 1.60
CA ARG A 172 -19.58 0.27 0.46
C ARG A 172 -18.12 -0.06 0.17
N ARG A 173 -17.21 0.28 1.08
CA ARG A 173 -15.76 0.14 0.90
C ARG A 173 -15.10 -0.37 2.17
N PHE A 174 -14.11 -1.25 2.01
CA PHE A 174 -13.31 -1.73 3.13
C PHE A 174 -12.17 -0.75 3.43
N SER A 175 -12.51 0.41 3.98
CA SER A 175 -11.58 1.53 4.12
C SER A 175 -10.32 1.20 4.94
N LEU A 176 -10.40 0.29 5.91
CA LEU A 176 -9.24 -0.13 6.72
C LEU A 176 -8.15 -0.83 5.88
N ALA A 177 -8.55 -1.55 4.84
CA ALA A 177 -7.58 -2.17 3.94
C ALA A 177 -6.79 -1.13 3.16
N LEU A 178 -7.34 0.05 2.87
CA LEU A 178 -6.56 1.11 2.22
C LEU A 178 -5.58 1.76 3.19
N ASP A 179 -6.02 2.02 4.41
CA ASP A 179 -5.19 2.52 5.50
C ASP A 179 -3.95 1.63 5.71
N LEU A 180 -4.15 0.33 5.93
CA LEU A 180 -3.05 -0.60 6.14
C LEU A 180 -2.23 -0.82 4.86
N ALA A 181 -2.86 -0.77 3.67
CA ALA A 181 -2.12 -0.90 2.41
C ALA A 181 -1.13 0.25 2.20
N GLU A 182 -1.38 1.47 2.69
CA GLU A 182 -0.44 2.59 2.55
C GLU A 182 0.96 2.25 3.09
N VAL A 183 1.04 1.47 4.16
CA VAL A 183 2.30 1.02 4.75
C VAL A 183 3.09 0.12 3.79
N PHE A 184 2.40 -0.72 3.01
CA PHE A 184 3.02 -1.80 2.22
C PHE A 184 3.17 -1.49 0.73
N LYS A 185 2.44 -0.50 0.19
CA LYS A 185 2.59 -0.11 -1.24
C LYS A 185 4.04 0.17 -1.64
N PRO A 186 4.85 0.94 -0.90
CA PRO A 186 6.24 1.18 -1.31
C PRO A 186 7.12 -0.07 -1.20
N VAL A 187 6.80 -0.95 -0.26
CA VAL A 187 7.61 -2.13 0.07
C VAL A 187 7.32 -3.30 -0.89
N ILE A 188 6.08 -3.40 -1.37
CA ILE A 188 5.65 -4.50 -2.25
C ILE A 188 5.44 -3.99 -3.67
N VAL A 189 4.48 -3.08 -3.86
CA VAL A 189 4.04 -2.65 -5.19
C VAL A 189 5.15 -1.91 -5.94
N ASP A 190 5.62 -0.79 -5.41
CA ASP A 190 6.58 0.07 -6.10
C ASP A 190 7.89 -0.70 -6.35
N ARG A 191 8.25 -1.52 -5.38
CA ARG A 191 9.41 -2.40 -5.40
C ARG A 191 9.32 -3.55 -6.42
N SER A 192 8.13 -4.09 -6.68
CA SER A 192 7.89 -5.04 -7.77
C SER A 192 7.97 -4.32 -9.12
N ILE A 193 7.39 -3.12 -9.24
CA ILE A 193 7.48 -2.27 -10.45
C ILE A 193 8.95 -2.00 -10.81
N PHE A 194 9.74 -1.58 -9.83
CA PHE A 194 11.16 -1.31 -10.00
C PHE A 194 11.91 -2.53 -10.51
N ASN A 195 11.66 -3.71 -9.91
CA ASN A 195 12.31 -4.95 -10.33
C ASN A 195 11.91 -5.34 -11.77
N LEU A 196 10.62 -5.26 -12.10
CA LEU A 196 10.11 -5.62 -13.43
C LEU A 196 10.71 -4.75 -14.53
N ILE A 197 10.77 -3.43 -14.31
CA ILE A 197 11.27 -2.46 -15.29
C ILE A 197 12.80 -2.51 -15.37
N ASN A 198 13.50 -2.41 -14.25
CA ASN A 198 14.96 -2.28 -14.26
C ASN A 198 15.69 -3.56 -14.72
N ASN A 199 15.04 -4.72 -14.59
CA ASN A 199 15.54 -5.99 -15.13
C ASN A 199 14.95 -6.37 -16.49
N ARG A 200 14.21 -5.46 -17.16
CA ARG A 200 13.62 -5.68 -18.49
C ARG A 200 12.70 -6.92 -18.57
N ILE A 201 12.11 -7.31 -17.44
CA ILE A 201 11.14 -8.41 -17.37
C ILE A 201 9.84 -7.95 -18.03
N ILE A 202 9.40 -6.74 -17.70
CA ILE A 202 8.31 -6.08 -18.40
C ILE A 202 8.86 -5.11 -19.43
N LYS A 203 8.25 -5.13 -20.62
CA LYS A 203 8.69 -4.36 -21.78
C LYS A 203 7.56 -3.49 -22.32
N PRO A 204 7.81 -2.21 -22.64
CA PRO A 204 6.78 -1.26 -23.08
C PRO A 204 5.91 -1.74 -24.24
N GLU A 205 6.50 -2.43 -25.22
CA GLU A 205 5.82 -2.78 -26.49
C GLU A 205 5.19 -4.17 -26.49
N GLU A 206 5.57 -5.04 -25.54
CA GLU A 206 5.08 -6.43 -25.50
C GLU A 206 3.97 -6.62 -24.46
N HIS A 207 3.94 -5.81 -23.40
CA HIS A 207 3.15 -6.12 -22.19
C HIS A 207 2.04 -5.10 -21.89
N PHE A 208 1.83 -4.15 -22.79
CA PHE A 208 0.85 -3.08 -22.63
C PHE A 208 -0.04 -2.99 -23.86
N THR A 209 -1.28 -2.56 -23.64
CA THR A 209 -2.24 -2.22 -24.68
C THR A 209 -2.65 -0.76 -24.48
N ALA A 210 -2.49 0.05 -25.52
CA ALA A 210 -3.00 1.41 -25.54
C ALA A 210 -4.37 1.44 -26.23
N GLU A 211 -5.36 2.02 -25.56
CA GLU A 211 -6.71 2.24 -26.08
C GLU A 211 -7.05 3.74 -25.94
N LEU A 212 -7.13 4.47 -27.07
CA LEU A 212 -7.40 5.91 -27.11
C LEU A 212 -6.45 6.69 -26.18
N ASN A 213 -6.95 7.13 -25.01
CA ASN A 213 -6.24 7.90 -23.98
C ASN A 213 -5.93 7.06 -22.73
N SER A 214 -5.93 5.73 -22.85
CA SER A 214 -5.74 4.81 -21.74
C SER A 214 -4.71 3.74 -22.04
N CYS A 215 -4.02 3.27 -21.01
CA CYS A 215 -2.99 2.25 -21.11
C CYS A 215 -3.22 1.16 -20.07
N TYR A 216 -3.26 -0.10 -20.49
CA TYR A 216 -3.47 -1.24 -19.60
C TYR A 216 -2.40 -2.30 -19.78
N LEU A 217 -2.18 -3.11 -18.75
CA LEU A 217 -1.42 -4.35 -18.89
C LEU A 217 -2.24 -5.35 -19.69
N ASN A 218 -1.63 -5.97 -20.71
CA ASN A 218 -2.23 -7.13 -21.38
C ASN A 218 -2.10 -8.39 -20.48
N ASP A 219 -2.61 -9.53 -20.95
CA ASP A 219 -2.61 -10.78 -20.17
C ASP A 219 -1.21 -11.22 -19.74
N ASP A 220 -0.22 -11.11 -20.61
CA ASP A 220 1.14 -11.55 -20.30
C ASP A 220 1.84 -10.57 -19.35
N GLY A 221 1.62 -9.25 -19.53
CA GLY A 221 2.06 -8.23 -18.58
C GLY A 221 1.47 -8.43 -17.18
N ARG A 222 0.18 -8.79 -17.09
CA ARG A 222 -0.49 -9.11 -15.81
C ARG A 222 0.13 -10.35 -15.16
N LYS A 223 0.36 -11.44 -15.91
CA LYS A 223 0.99 -12.66 -15.39
C LYS A 223 2.37 -12.36 -14.81
N LEU A 224 3.22 -11.63 -15.54
CA LEU A 224 4.56 -11.25 -15.08
C LEU A 224 4.50 -10.40 -13.81
N PHE A 225 3.57 -9.44 -13.75
CA PHE A 225 3.38 -8.62 -12.56
C PHE A 225 2.96 -9.45 -11.34
N ILE A 226 1.96 -10.33 -11.50
CA ILE A 226 1.48 -11.19 -10.43
C ILE A 226 2.60 -12.10 -9.91
N GLN A 227 3.39 -12.70 -10.81
CA GLN A 227 4.51 -13.56 -10.42
C GLN A 227 5.54 -12.82 -9.57
N GLU A 228 5.94 -11.60 -9.96
CA GLU A 228 6.87 -10.80 -9.16
C GLU A 228 6.23 -10.30 -7.84
N TYR A 229 4.95 -9.96 -7.87
CA TYR A 229 4.19 -9.55 -6.68
C TYR A 229 4.13 -10.69 -5.65
N ASP A 230 3.78 -11.90 -6.08
CA ASP A 230 3.70 -13.08 -5.21
C ASP A 230 5.08 -13.48 -4.66
N LYS A 231 6.11 -13.43 -5.51
CA LYS A 231 7.51 -13.62 -5.08
C LYS A 231 7.88 -12.62 -3.99
N ARG A 232 7.51 -11.34 -4.15
CA ARG A 232 7.78 -10.31 -3.14
C ARG A 232 7.02 -10.56 -1.84
N LEU A 233 5.76 -10.99 -1.91
CA LEU A 233 4.97 -11.37 -0.74
C LEU A 233 5.55 -12.57 0.01
N SER A 234 6.12 -13.55 -0.70
CA SER A 234 6.71 -14.76 -0.13
C SER A 234 8.12 -14.55 0.45
N MET A 235 8.84 -13.51 0.02
CA MET A 235 10.14 -13.15 0.61
C MET A 235 10.01 -12.99 2.13
N THR A 236 11.01 -13.50 2.86
CA THR A 236 11.02 -13.47 4.32
C THR A 236 12.09 -12.55 4.88
N LEU A 237 11.82 -11.99 6.06
CA LEU A 237 12.80 -11.25 6.86
C LEU A 237 12.80 -11.72 8.31
N HIS A 238 13.92 -11.54 9.00
CA HIS A 238 14.00 -11.85 10.42
C HIS A 238 13.24 -10.81 11.26
N HIS A 239 12.18 -11.24 11.93
CA HIS A 239 11.39 -10.37 12.81
C HIS A 239 11.94 -10.39 14.24
N ALA A 240 12.72 -9.36 14.61
CA ALA A 240 13.42 -9.28 15.90
C ALA A 240 12.55 -9.64 17.13
N ARG A 241 11.34 -9.05 17.26
CA ARG A 241 10.45 -9.34 18.39
C ARG A 241 9.91 -10.78 18.43
N LEU A 242 9.68 -11.40 17.28
CA LEU A 242 9.15 -12.77 17.19
C LEU A 242 10.28 -13.81 17.12
N LYS A 243 11.54 -13.37 17.00
CA LYS A 243 12.75 -14.20 16.87
C LYS A 243 12.65 -15.28 15.79
N ARG A 244 11.98 -14.97 14.66
CA ARG A 244 11.79 -15.89 13.53
C ARG A 244 11.67 -15.16 12.20
N HIS A 245 11.86 -15.88 11.11
CA HIS A 245 11.56 -15.38 9.77
C HIS A 245 10.05 -15.29 9.54
N VAL A 246 9.62 -14.20 8.93
CA VAL A 246 8.22 -13.97 8.53
C VAL A 246 8.19 -13.44 7.11
N SER A 247 7.22 -13.88 6.32
CA SER A 247 6.99 -13.37 4.97
C SER A 247 6.43 -11.95 5.01
N TYR A 248 6.58 -11.19 3.92
CA TYR A 248 5.92 -9.89 3.79
C TYR A 248 4.40 -10.00 3.89
N GLN A 249 3.80 -11.05 3.33
CA GLN A 249 2.37 -11.32 3.52
C GLN A 249 2.02 -11.43 5.01
N ARG A 250 2.84 -12.16 5.79
CA ARG A 250 2.62 -12.29 7.23
C ARG A 250 2.84 -10.97 7.98
N LEU A 251 3.70 -10.09 7.50
CA LEU A 251 3.89 -8.75 8.08
C LEU A 251 2.63 -7.89 7.97
N ILE A 252 1.87 -8.00 6.88
CA ILE A 252 0.59 -7.30 6.72
C ILE A 252 -0.39 -7.74 7.82
N ARG A 253 -0.47 -9.04 8.09
CA ARG A 253 -1.28 -9.56 9.21
C ARG A 253 -0.77 -9.10 10.57
N ILE A 254 0.54 -9.06 10.76
CA ILE A 254 1.15 -8.55 11.99
C ILE A 254 0.81 -7.07 12.17
N GLU A 255 0.77 -6.29 11.10
CA GLU A 255 0.35 -4.88 11.14
C GLU A 255 -1.08 -4.72 11.66
N ALA A 256 -2.01 -5.53 11.15
CA ALA A 256 -3.37 -5.60 11.67
C ALA A 256 -3.40 -5.99 13.16
N PHE A 257 -2.59 -6.96 13.60
CA PHE A 257 -2.50 -7.30 15.03
C PHE A 257 -1.89 -6.19 15.90
N LYS A 258 -0.95 -5.39 15.38
CA LYS A 258 -0.45 -4.22 16.12
C LYS A 258 -1.56 -3.20 16.33
N LEU A 259 -2.42 -2.99 15.34
CA LEU A 259 -3.57 -2.11 15.45
C LEU A 259 -4.60 -2.64 16.46
N VAL A 260 -4.86 -3.96 16.48
CA VAL A 260 -5.68 -4.62 17.52
C VAL A 260 -5.14 -4.31 18.92
N ARG A 261 -3.83 -4.50 19.13
CA ARG A 261 -3.20 -4.20 20.43
C ARG A 261 -3.33 -2.72 20.81
N HIS A 262 -3.26 -1.83 19.83
CA HIS A 262 -3.42 -0.40 20.06
C HIS A 262 -4.81 -0.02 20.53
N ILE A 263 -5.85 -0.47 19.83
CA ILE A 263 -7.23 -0.13 20.20
C ILE A 263 -7.66 -0.75 21.53
N LEU A 264 -7.00 -1.84 21.97
CA LEU A 264 -7.19 -2.45 23.28
C LEU A 264 -6.35 -1.79 24.38
N GLY A 265 -5.48 -0.83 24.07
CA GLY A 265 -4.60 -0.17 25.04
C GLY A 265 -3.37 -1.00 25.45
N GLU A 266 -3.08 -2.11 24.78
CA GLU A 266 -1.98 -3.03 25.10
C GLU A 266 -0.61 -2.60 24.49
N GLY A 267 -0.58 -1.49 23.76
CA GLY A 267 0.65 -0.90 23.20
C GLY A 267 0.37 0.08 22.08
N GLN A 268 1.27 1.04 21.85
CA GLN A 268 1.09 2.02 20.77
C GLN A 268 1.23 1.36 19.39
N TYR A 269 0.36 1.75 18.45
CA TYR A 269 0.50 1.36 17.06
C TYR A 269 1.79 1.97 16.50
N LYS A 270 2.64 1.12 15.91
CA LYS A 270 3.87 1.52 15.22
C LYS A 270 3.96 0.79 13.89
N GLY A 271 3.88 1.58 12.83
CA GLY A 271 3.80 1.04 11.49
C GLY A 271 5.07 0.31 11.06
N PHE A 272 4.94 -0.64 10.15
CA PHE A 272 6.09 -1.35 9.58
C PHE A 272 6.97 -0.40 8.75
N ARG A 273 8.14 -0.09 9.28
CA ARG A 273 9.18 0.71 8.60
C ARG A 273 10.24 -0.21 8.02
N SER A 274 10.41 -0.18 6.69
CA SER A 274 11.49 -0.89 6.02
C SER A 274 12.85 -0.31 6.44
N LYS A 275 13.89 -1.16 6.46
CA LYS A 275 15.28 -0.78 6.79
C LYS A 275 16.23 -0.81 5.59
N TRP A 276 15.75 -1.34 4.48
CA TRP A 276 16.40 -1.53 3.20
C TRP A 276 15.37 -1.24 2.15
#